data_AF-A0A7K7X754-F1
#
_entry.id   AF-A0A7K7X754-F1
#
_cell.length_a   1.000
_cell.length_b   1.000
_cell.length_c   1.000
_cell.angle_alpha   90.00
_cell.angle_beta   90.00
_cell.angle_gamma   90.00
#
_symmetry.space_group_name_H-M   'P 1'
#
loop_
_entity.id
_entity.type
_entity.pdbx_description
1 polymer ?
#
loop_
_entity_poly.entity_id
_entity_poly.type
_entity_poly.pdbx_seq_one_letter_code
_entity_poly.pdbx_strand_id
1 'polypeptide(L)'
;FQFFWLSLNVWLFGKTFLLYNQGLQYYYLHQMLGLGLCVSRASASVLNLNCCLVLLPMCRVLLAFLRGSQKVASKKTRRLLDKSKTFHVTCGVTICIFSVLHVAAHLVNALNFSENYNEEFVTLNAANYRGEVSQLYLMSLLVPGLTGVIMVLVLFLMCTASTYAIRVSNYDIFWYTHNLFFVFYMLLMLHANGIKFLTEDEACDCFLKSSPNEDKLFNLTVPKAFEELFPDYTTEPFPEDLPVPEPFVQNSFMRVCSEEPKFQSHFPETWFWISGPLCLYCVERLYRYIRSNKPVTITSVISHPSNVLEVRMMKDDFEARPGQYVILHCPRVSALESHPFTLTM
;
A
#
# COMPACT_ATOMS: atom_id res chain seq x y z
N PHE A 1 9.28 -8.66 -16.78
CA PHE A 1 8.34 -8.90 -15.66
C PHE A 1 8.68 -8.00 -14.49
N GLN A 2 9.89 -8.06 -13.92
CA GLN A 2 10.32 -7.06 -12.92
C GLN A 2 10.16 -5.63 -13.45
N PHE A 3 10.59 -5.34 -14.68
CA PHE A 3 10.34 -4.03 -15.31
C PHE A 3 8.84 -3.69 -15.44
N PHE A 4 8.00 -4.65 -15.84
CA PHE A 4 6.55 -4.42 -15.97
C PHE A 4 5.90 -4.13 -14.61
N TRP A 5 6.23 -4.92 -13.59
CA TRP A 5 5.76 -4.69 -12.22
C TRP A 5 6.30 -3.37 -11.66
N LEU A 6 7.56 -3.00 -11.93
CA LEU A 6 8.12 -1.72 -11.52
C LEU A 6 7.39 -0.56 -12.20
N SER A 7 7.16 -0.65 -13.52
CA SER A 7 6.36 0.33 -14.26
C SER A 7 4.94 0.45 -13.71
N LEU A 8 4.30 -0.67 -13.32
CA LEU A 8 2.98 -0.65 -12.70
C LEU A 8 3.00 0.08 -11.35
N ASN A 9 4.03 -0.12 -10.52
CA ASN A 9 4.18 0.60 -9.25
C ASN A 9 4.39 2.10 -9.46
N VAL A 10 5.27 2.48 -10.39
CA VAL A 10 5.53 3.89 -10.71
C VAL A 10 4.28 4.56 -11.28
N TRP A 11 3.59 3.88 -12.20
CA TRP A 11 2.33 4.37 -12.76
C TRP A 11 1.25 4.53 -11.69
N LEU A 12 1.08 3.55 -10.80
CA LEU A 12 0.10 3.61 -9.72
C LEU A 12 0.43 4.76 -8.76
N PHE A 13 1.69 4.92 -8.37
CA PHE A 13 2.15 6.03 -7.54
C PHE A 13 1.84 7.37 -8.20
N GLY A 14 2.25 7.56 -9.47
CA GLY A 14 2.04 8.80 -10.21
C GLY A 14 0.56 9.12 -10.42
N LYS A 15 -0.25 8.12 -10.79
CA LYS A 15 -1.70 8.28 -10.96
C LYS A 15 -2.35 8.76 -9.65
N THR A 16 -2.08 8.08 -8.54
CA THR A 16 -2.65 8.47 -7.24
C THR A 16 -2.13 9.83 -6.79
N PHE A 17 -0.83 10.10 -6.96
CA PHE A 17 -0.24 11.39 -6.62
C PHE A 17 -0.93 12.55 -7.37
N LEU A 18 -1.10 12.42 -8.69
CA LEU A 18 -1.77 13.43 -9.51
C LEU A 18 -3.25 13.60 -9.13
N LEU A 19 -3.95 12.51 -8.81
CA LEU A 19 -5.34 12.54 -8.37
C LEU A 19 -5.51 13.40 -7.10
N TYR A 20 -4.65 13.22 -6.09
CA TYR A 20 -4.73 13.99 -4.85
C TYR A 20 -4.13 15.40 -4.95
N ASN A 21 -3.34 15.68 -5.99
CA ASN A 21 -2.75 17.00 -6.22
C ASN A 21 -3.64 17.91 -7.08
N GLN A 22 -4.40 17.34 -8.03
CA GLN A 22 -5.20 18.08 -9.01
C GLN A 22 -6.71 17.82 -8.91
N GLY A 23 -7.14 16.82 -8.13
CA GLY A 23 -8.54 16.46 -7.99
C GLY A 23 -9.33 17.51 -7.22
N LEU A 24 -10.40 18.03 -7.83
CA LEU A 24 -11.29 19.03 -7.22
C LEU A 24 -11.88 18.55 -5.88
N GLN A 25 -12.25 17.27 -5.80
CA GLN A 25 -12.79 16.63 -4.58
C GLN A 25 -11.83 16.62 -3.38
N TYR A 26 -10.53 16.83 -3.61
CA TYR A 26 -9.49 16.83 -2.58
C TYR A 26 -8.86 18.20 -2.37
N TYR A 27 -9.41 19.26 -3.00
CA TYR A 27 -8.82 20.60 -2.98
C TYR A 27 -8.59 21.12 -1.55
N TYR A 28 -9.63 21.11 -0.71
CA TYR A 28 -9.54 21.56 0.68
C TYR A 28 -8.57 20.71 1.51
N LEU A 29 -8.58 19.39 1.31
CA LEU A 29 -7.70 18.47 2.02
C LEU A 29 -6.23 18.67 1.62
N HIS A 30 -5.98 18.94 0.33
CA HIS A 30 -4.65 19.27 -0.19
C HIS A 30 -4.16 20.63 0.32
N GLN A 31 -5.04 21.63 0.45
CA GLN A 31 -4.66 22.94 0.99
C GLN A 31 -4.19 22.85 2.45
N MET A 32 -4.79 21.98 3.26
CA MET A 32 -4.41 21.79 4.66
C MET A 32 -3.17 20.93 4.85
N LEU A 33 -3.06 19.82 4.11
CA LEU A 33 -2.00 18.81 4.30
C LEU A 33 -0.82 18.95 3.33
N GLY A 34 -1.02 19.68 2.24
CA GLY A 34 -0.04 19.87 1.17
C GLY A 34 0.39 18.58 0.50
N LEU A 35 1.66 18.56 0.09
CA LEU A 35 2.28 17.42 -0.60
C LEU A 35 2.33 16.15 0.24
N GLY A 36 2.31 16.26 1.58
CA GLY A 36 2.33 15.10 2.46
C GLY A 36 1.12 14.19 2.26
N LEU A 37 -0.05 14.74 1.92
CA LEU A 37 -1.25 13.96 1.59
C LEU A 37 -1.03 13.17 0.29
N CYS A 38 -0.56 13.83 -0.76
CA CYS A 38 -0.35 13.20 -2.06
C CYS A 38 0.64 12.03 -1.94
N VAL A 39 1.75 12.24 -1.21
CA VAL A 39 2.77 11.21 -0.98
C VAL A 39 2.22 10.08 -0.12
N SER A 40 1.53 10.36 0.99
CA SER A 40 1.02 9.31 1.89
C SER A 40 0.01 8.40 1.20
N ARG A 41 -0.84 8.96 0.33
CA ARG A 41 -1.82 8.20 -0.45
C ARG A 41 -1.20 7.42 -1.60
N ALA A 42 -0.31 8.05 -2.36
CA ALA A 42 0.40 7.36 -3.43
C ALA A 42 1.22 6.19 -2.90
N SER A 43 1.92 6.37 -1.77
CA SER A 43 2.67 5.30 -1.12
C SER A 43 1.74 4.20 -0.58
N ALA A 44 0.57 4.54 -0.02
CA ALA A 44 -0.42 3.57 0.44
C ALA A 44 -0.97 2.70 -0.70
N SER A 45 -1.29 3.28 -1.86
CA SER A 45 -1.73 2.52 -3.04
C SER A 45 -0.66 1.52 -3.51
N VAL A 46 0.61 1.95 -3.53
CA VAL A 46 1.75 1.08 -3.86
C VAL A 46 1.92 -0.03 -2.82
N LEU A 47 1.80 0.28 -1.54
CA LEU A 47 1.85 -0.72 -0.46
C LEU A 47 0.72 -1.74 -0.59
N ASN A 48 -0.52 -1.31 -0.85
CA ASN A 48 -1.66 -2.20 -1.06
C ASN A 48 -1.43 -3.17 -2.23
N LEU A 49 -0.92 -2.68 -3.36
CA LEU A 49 -0.57 -3.52 -4.50
C LEU A 49 0.50 -4.56 -4.14
N ASN A 50 1.60 -4.13 -3.50
CA ASN A 50 2.70 -5.05 -3.18
C ASN A 50 2.32 -6.05 -2.08
N CYS A 51 1.55 -5.63 -1.08
CA CYS A 51 0.98 -6.52 -0.05
C CYS A 51 -0.01 -7.53 -0.66
N CYS A 52 -0.71 -7.20 -1.74
CA CYS A 52 -1.49 -8.19 -2.49
C CYS A 52 -0.57 -9.20 -3.22
N LEU A 53 0.45 -8.69 -3.92
CA LEU A 53 1.30 -9.51 -4.79
C LEU A 53 2.33 -10.36 -4.03
N VAL A 54 2.73 -10.00 -2.81
CA VAL A 54 3.77 -10.71 -2.05
C VAL A 54 3.36 -12.13 -1.61
N LEU A 55 2.06 -12.39 -1.47
CA LEU A 55 1.50 -13.71 -1.10
C LEU A 55 1.44 -14.68 -2.27
N LEU A 56 1.19 -14.20 -3.49
CA LEU A 56 0.98 -15.04 -4.67
C LEU A 56 2.17 -16.00 -4.95
N PRO A 57 3.44 -15.58 -4.83
CA PRO A 57 4.60 -16.46 -5.01
C PRO A 57 4.72 -17.59 -3.98
N MET A 58 4.06 -17.46 -2.82
CA MET A 58 4.11 -18.44 -1.74
C MET A 58 3.02 -19.51 -1.85
N CYS A 59 2.04 -19.34 -2.76
CA CYS A 59 1.02 -20.32 -3.09
C CYS A 59 1.59 -21.44 -3.99
N ARG A 60 2.57 -22.20 -3.51
CA ARG A 60 3.37 -23.17 -4.29
C ARG A 60 2.54 -24.22 -5.03
N VAL A 61 1.43 -24.69 -4.46
CA VAL A 61 0.55 -25.66 -5.11
C VAL A 61 -0.16 -25.02 -6.30
N LEU A 62 -0.70 -23.81 -6.14
CA LEU A 62 -1.29 -23.04 -7.23
C LEU A 62 -0.27 -22.79 -8.34
N LEU A 63 0.95 -22.39 -7.98
CA LEU A 63 2.04 -22.23 -8.95
C LEU A 63 2.33 -23.54 -9.67
N ALA A 64 2.41 -24.67 -8.97
CA ALA A 64 2.61 -25.98 -9.59
C ALA A 64 1.47 -26.37 -10.55
N PHE A 65 0.21 -26.10 -10.21
CA PHE A 65 -0.92 -26.31 -11.12
C PHE A 65 -0.86 -25.41 -12.35
N LEU A 66 -0.54 -24.13 -12.17
CA LEU A 66 -0.37 -23.18 -13.28
C LEU A 66 0.78 -23.60 -14.21
N ARG A 67 1.85 -24.21 -13.66
CA ARG A 67 2.95 -24.78 -14.46
C ARG A 67 2.51 -25.93 -15.34
N GLY A 68 1.65 -26.81 -14.82
CA GLY A 68 1.16 -28.00 -15.51
C GLY A 68 0.00 -27.74 -16.47
N SER A 69 -0.63 -26.56 -16.39
CA SER A 69 -1.74 -26.19 -17.25
C SER A 69 -1.27 -25.93 -18.69
N GLN A 70 -1.87 -26.65 -19.64
CA GLN A 70 -1.63 -26.52 -21.09
C GLN A 70 -1.91 -25.10 -21.62
N LYS A 71 -2.66 -24.27 -20.88
CA LYS A 71 -2.97 -22.88 -21.24
C LYS A 71 -1.78 -21.92 -21.06
N VAL A 72 -0.74 -22.30 -20.32
CA VAL A 72 0.49 -21.49 -20.14
C VAL A 72 1.52 -21.89 -21.20
N ALA A 73 1.15 -21.74 -22.48
CA ALA A 73 1.98 -22.16 -23.62
C ALA A 73 3.25 -21.28 -23.81
N SER A 74 3.30 -20.09 -23.20
CA SER A 74 4.45 -19.20 -23.35
C SER A 74 5.62 -19.62 -22.44
N LYS A 75 6.74 -19.99 -23.06
CA LYS A 75 8.05 -20.22 -22.39
C LYS A 75 8.42 -19.06 -21.44
N LYS A 76 7.97 -17.84 -21.75
CA LYS A 76 8.19 -16.63 -20.95
C LYS A 76 7.51 -16.73 -19.59
N THR A 77 6.23 -17.11 -19.53
CA THR A 77 5.45 -17.21 -18.29
C THR A 77 5.94 -18.33 -17.38
N ARG A 78 6.37 -19.46 -17.96
CA ARG A 78 6.98 -20.55 -17.19
C ARG A 78 8.29 -20.12 -16.51
N ARG A 79 9.12 -19.34 -17.22
CA ARG A 79 10.33 -18.73 -16.67
C ARG A 79 10.04 -17.70 -15.56
N LEU A 80 8.88 -17.03 -15.59
CA LEU A 80 8.45 -16.12 -14.50
C LEU A 80 8.12 -16.90 -13.24
N LEU A 81 7.43 -18.02 -13.41
CA LEU A 81 7.05 -18.90 -12.33
C LEU A 81 8.27 -19.50 -11.60
N ASP A 82 9.31 -19.85 -12.37
CA ASP A 82 10.56 -20.39 -11.84
C ASP A 82 11.34 -19.37 -10.96
N LYS A 83 11.08 -18.07 -11.14
CA LYS A 83 11.69 -16.98 -10.34
C LYS A 83 10.73 -16.37 -9.32
N SER A 84 9.66 -17.06 -8.95
CA SER A 84 8.65 -16.59 -7.99
C SER A 84 9.25 -16.17 -6.65
N LYS A 85 10.22 -16.93 -6.12
CA LYS A 85 10.93 -16.57 -4.87
C LYS A 85 11.65 -15.24 -4.96
N THR A 86 12.37 -14.98 -6.06
CA THR A 86 13.04 -13.70 -6.29
C THR A 86 12.03 -12.56 -6.35
N PHE A 87 10.87 -12.79 -6.97
CA PHE A 87 9.80 -11.81 -7.03
C PHE A 87 9.23 -11.48 -5.64
N HIS A 88 8.98 -12.48 -4.79
CA HIS A 88 8.57 -12.26 -3.40
C HIS A 88 9.57 -11.38 -2.64
N VAL A 89 10.87 -11.66 -2.78
CA VAL A 89 11.91 -10.86 -2.13
C VAL A 89 11.91 -9.41 -2.65
N THR A 90 11.79 -9.20 -3.96
CA THR A 90 11.72 -7.83 -4.51
C THR A 90 10.46 -7.07 -4.08
N CYS A 91 9.32 -7.75 -3.95
CA CYS A 91 8.10 -7.15 -3.38
C CYS A 91 8.32 -6.79 -1.90
N GLY A 92 8.91 -7.68 -1.11
CA GLY A 92 9.22 -7.44 0.30
C GLY A 92 10.11 -6.21 0.50
N VAL A 93 11.19 -6.07 -0.27
CA VAL A 93 12.07 -4.88 -0.22
C VAL A 93 11.30 -3.61 -0.58
N THR A 94 10.42 -3.67 -1.58
CA THR A 94 9.59 -2.52 -1.99
C THR A 94 8.61 -2.12 -0.89
N ILE A 95 8.02 -3.10 -0.18
CA ILE A 95 7.17 -2.83 0.99
C ILE A 95 7.98 -2.13 2.07
N CYS A 96 9.19 -2.61 2.43
CA CYS A 96 10.01 -1.96 3.47
C CYS A 96 10.42 -0.51 3.04
N ILE A 97 10.68 -0.24 1.76
CA ILE A 97 11.02 1.12 1.27
C ILE A 97 9.80 2.06 1.32
N PHE A 98 8.69 1.65 0.72
CA PHE A 98 7.49 2.48 0.67
C PHE A 98 6.82 2.63 2.04
N SER A 99 7.04 1.72 2.99
CA SER A 99 6.57 1.88 4.37
C SER A 99 7.30 3.03 5.07
N VAL A 100 8.62 3.16 4.87
CA VAL A 100 9.39 4.30 5.42
C VAL A 100 8.89 5.61 4.82
N LEU A 101 8.70 5.65 3.50
CA LEU A 101 8.15 6.83 2.82
C LEU A 101 6.75 7.18 3.33
N HIS A 102 5.89 6.18 3.52
CA HIS A 102 4.52 6.35 4.01
C HIS A 102 4.49 6.90 5.45
N VAL A 103 5.31 6.37 6.35
CA VAL A 103 5.43 6.85 7.73
C VAL A 103 5.95 8.29 7.76
N ALA A 104 6.98 8.59 6.96
CA ALA A 104 7.52 9.95 6.86
C ALA A 104 6.47 10.94 6.36
N ALA A 105 5.67 10.56 5.34
CA ALA A 105 4.58 11.39 4.85
C ALA A 105 3.47 11.58 5.89
N HIS A 106 3.14 10.55 6.67
CA HIS A 106 2.21 10.67 7.80
C HIS A 106 2.72 11.60 8.90
N LEU A 107 4.03 11.57 9.19
CA LEU A 107 4.64 12.50 10.14
C LEU A 107 4.54 13.95 9.65
N VAL A 108 4.85 14.22 8.38
CA VAL A 108 4.70 15.56 7.79
C VAL A 108 3.24 16.00 7.82
N ASN A 109 2.30 15.11 7.51
CA ASN A 109 0.87 15.41 7.61
C ASN A 109 0.43 15.75 9.04
N ALA A 110 0.98 15.04 10.04
CA ALA A 110 0.70 15.32 11.44
C ALA A 110 1.19 16.72 11.86
N LEU A 111 2.36 17.14 11.35
CA LEU A 111 2.88 18.49 11.56
C LEU A 111 1.99 19.54 10.88
N ASN A 112 1.63 19.33 9.62
CA ASN A 112 0.79 20.24 8.86
C ASN A 112 -0.61 20.38 9.46
N PHE A 113 -1.20 19.30 9.99
CA PHE A 113 -2.47 19.35 10.73
C PHE A 113 -2.38 20.23 11.99
N SER A 114 -1.23 20.27 12.65
CA SER A 114 -1.03 21.07 13.85
C SER A 114 -0.82 22.55 13.52
N GLU A 115 -0.13 22.88 12.43
CA GLU A 115 0.18 24.26 12.05
C GLU A 115 -0.99 24.94 11.32
N ASN A 116 -1.69 24.20 10.44
CA ASN A 116 -2.76 24.72 9.58
C ASN A 116 -4.17 24.50 10.16
N TYR A 117 -4.31 24.51 11.49
CA TYR A 117 -5.61 24.39 12.15
C TYR A 117 -6.53 25.57 11.75
N ASN A 118 -7.70 25.26 11.19
CA ASN A 118 -8.69 26.26 10.79
C ASN A 118 -9.98 26.11 11.62
N GLU A 119 -10.31 27.12 12.43
CA GLU A 119 -11.52 27.14 13.28
C GLU A 119 -12.84 27.06 12.48
N GLU A 120 -12.83 27.37 11.19
CA GLU A 120 -14.01 27.37 10.31
C GLU A 120 -14.48 25.96 9.91
N PHE A 121 -13.57 24.96 9.88
CA PHE A 121 -13.88 23.59 9.44
C PHE A 121 -13.55 22.55 10.52
N VAL A 122 -14.27 22.63 11.66
CA VAL A 122 -14.09 21.73 12.81
C VAL A 122 -14.21 20.25 12.45
N THR A 123 -15.06 19.89 11.47
CA THR A 123 -15.26 18.51 11.00
C THR A 123 -14.05 17.94 10.23
N LEU A 124 -13.21 18.80 9.68
CA LEU A 124 -12.02 18.42 8.90
C LEU A 124 -10.76 18.40 9.78
N ASN A 125 -10.78 19.12 10.90
CA ASN A 125 -9.71 19.10 11.89
C ASN A 125 -9.76 17.81 12.73
N ALA A 126 -8.59 17.22 12.93
CA ALA A 126 -8.44 16.07 13.83
C ALA A 126 -8.30 16.47 15.31
N ALA A 127 -8.12 17.76 15.62
CA ALA A 127 -7.97 18.32 16.97
C ALA A 127 -9.18 19.20 17.34
N ASN A 128 -9.54 19.33 18.63
CA ASN A 128 -10.66 20.19 19.05
C ASN A 128 -10.23 21.65 19.22
N TYR A 129 -8.96 21.96 19.50
CA TYR A 129 -8.41 23.32 19.48
C TYR A 129 -6.95 23.42 19.00
N ARG A 130 -6.55 24.63 18.58
CA ARG A 130 -5.20 24.95 18.10
C ARG A 130 -4.16 24.68 19.19
N GLY A 131 -3.31 23.68 19.00
CA GLY A 131 -2.25 23.31 19.94
C GLY A 131 -2.66 22.40 21.12
N GLU A 132 -3.85 21.80 21.08
CA GLU A 132 -4.42 20.96 22.16
C GLU A 132 -3.62 19.70 22.54
N VAL A 133 -2.98 19.08 21.57
CA VAL A 133 -2.34 17.78 21.81
C VAL A 133 -0.99 17.75 21.11
N SER A 134 0.03 17.27 21.82
CA SER A 134 1.34 17.03 21.21
C SER A 134 1.16 16.18 19.95
N GLN A 135 1.85 16.56 18.87
CA GLN A 135 1.81 15.91 17.56
C GLN A 135 1.99 14.38 17.64
N LEU A 136 2.66 13.91 18.69
CA LEU A 136 2.90 12.50 19.03
C LEU A 136 1.66 11.79 19.61
N TYR A 137 0.79 12.49 20.34
CA TYR A 137 -0.39 11.92 21.00
C TYR A 137 -1.52 11.64 20.00
N LEU A 138 -1.73 12.55 19.04
CA LEU A 138 -2.70 12.39 17.95
C LEU A 138 -2.33 11.21 17.02
N MET A 139 -1.03 11.02 16.80
CA MET A 139 -0.47 9.89 16.03
C MET A 139 -0.40 8.57 16.82
N SER A 140 -0.58 8.57 18.15
CA SER A 140 -0.42 7.35 18.97
C SER A 140 -1.72 6.81 19.55
N LEU A 141 -2.79 7.62 19.63
CA LEU A 141 -4.08 7.19 20.21
C LEU A 141 -5.20 7.01 19.19
N LEU A 142 -5.10 7.62 18.00
CA LEU A 142 -6.05 7.34 16.93
C LEU A 142 -5.79 5.94 16.37
N VAL A 143 -6.84 5.17 16.12
CA VAL A 143 -6.78 3.78 15.63
C VAL A 143 -5.77 3.57 14.48
N PRO A 144 -5.65 4.45 13.45
CA PRO A 144 -4.62 4.33 12.41
C PRO A 144 -3.19 4.47 12.92
N GLY A 145 -2.97 5.35 13.88
CA GLY A 145 -1.66 5.69 14.40
C GLY A 145 -1.03 4.55 15.20
N LEU A 146 -1.75 4.04 16.20
CA LEU A 146 -1.28 2.91 17.02
C LEU A 146 -1.09 1.64 16.17
N THR A 147 -2.05 1.32 15.30
CA THR A 147 -1.94 0.17 14.40
C THR A 147 -0.76 0.31 13.46
N GLY A 148 -0.50 1.51 12.93
CA GLY A 148 0.65 1.81 12.06
C GLY A 148 1.99 1.60 12.76
N VAL A 149 2.15 2.09 14.00
CA VAL A 149 3.40 1.91 14.78
C VAL A 149 3.66 0.42 15.05
N ILE A 150 2.65 -0.32 15.48
CA ILE A 150 2.78 -1.77 15.72
C ILE A 150 3.10 -2.50 14.41
N MET A 151 2.47 -2.12 13.30
CA MET A 151 2.77 -2.69 11.98
C MET A 151 4.21 -2.45 11.54
N VAL A 152 4.74 -1.24 11.74
CA VAL A 152 6.13 -0.92 11.40
C VAL A 152 7.10 -1.73 12.26
N LEU A 153 6.82 -1.90 13.55
CA LEU A 153 7.61 -2.76 14.44
C LEU A 153 7.63 -4.22 13.93
N VAL A 154 6.45 -4.77 13.62
CA VAL A 154 6.34 -6.14 13.08
C VAL A 154 7.08 -6.27 11.76
N LEU A 155 6.89 -5.31 10.84
CA LEU A 155 7.57 -5.30 9.55
C LEU A 155 9.09 -5.20 9.71
N PHE A 156 9.58 -4.38 10.64
CA PHE A 156 11.01 -4.26 10.95
C PHE A 156 11.60 -5.58 11.45
N LEU A 157 10.93 -6.27 12.37
CA LEU A 157 11.35 -7.58 12.87
C LEU A 157 11.39 -8.61 11.72
N MET A 158 10.37 -8.63 10.86
CA MET A 158 10.30 -9.50 9.70
C MET A 158 11.41 -9.20 8.67
N CYS A 159 11.60 -7.93 8.26
CA CYS A 159 12.61 -7.54 7.27
C CYS A 159 14.02 -7.87 7.82
N THR A 160 14.29 -7.58 9.10
CA THR A 160 15.59 -7.85 9.75
C THR A 160 15.91 -9.34 9.80
N ALA A 161 15.01 -10.17 10.32
CA ALA A 161 15.23 -11.61 10.39
C ALA A 161 15.28 -12.30 9.01
N SER A 162 14.72 -11.66 7.98
CA SER A 162 14.79 -12.15 6.59
C SER A 162 16.10 -11.83 5.87
N THR A 163 17.01 -11.07 6.50
CA THR A 163 18.34 -10.78 5.96
C THR A 163 19.19 -12.05 5.80
N TYR A 164 20.13 -12.03 4.85
CA TYR A 164 21.00 -13.17 4.56
C TYR A 164 21.80 -13.62 5.80
N ALA A 165 22.34 -12.66 6.57
CA ALA A 165 23.15 -12.94 7.74
C ALA A 165 22.36 -13.75 8.80
N ILE A 166 21.16 -13.30 9.16
CA ILE A 166 20.35 -13.98 10.19
C ILE A 166 19.86 -15.33 9.69
N ARG A 167 19.38 -15.42 8.44
CA ARG A 167 18.84 -16.66 7.89
C ARG A 167 19.89 -17.77 7.76
N VAL A 168 21.16 -17.43 7.49
CA VAL A 168 22.25 -18.40 7.43
C VAL A 168 22.75 -18.78 8.83
N SER A 169 22.69 -17.85 9.78
CA SER A 169 23.07 -18.13 11.16
C SER A 169 22.06 -19.02 11.89
N ASN A 170 20.77 -18.71 11.78
CA ASN A 170 19.71 -19.47 12.41
C ASN A 170 18.40 -19.32 11.62
N TYR A 171 18.00 -20.41 10.95
CA TYR A 171 16.81 -20.42 10.12
C TYR A 171 15.50 -20.39 10.94
N ASP A 172 15.50 -20.94 12.16
CA ASP A 172 14.31 -20.95 13.03
C ASP A 172 13.88 -19.52 13.38
N ILE A 173 14.83 -18.62 13.67
CA ILE A 173 14.56 -17.21 13.93
C ILE A 173 13.85 -16.58 12.73
N PHE A 174 14.38 -16.80 11.52
CA PHE A 174 13.73 -16.35 10.29
C PHE A 174 12.31 -16.90 10.18
N TRP A 175 12.10 -18.19 10.43
CA TRP A 175 10.79 -18.81 10.29
C TRP A 175 9.76 -18.25 11.28
N TYR A 176 10.09 -18.18 12.56
CA TYR A 176 9.15 -17.69 13.59
C TYR A 176 8.80 -16.22 13.40
N THR A 177 9.80 -15.38 13.16
CA THR A 177 9.59 -13.95 12.93
C THR A 177 8.83 -13.70 11.63
N HIS A 178 9.10 -14.45 10.55
CA HIS A 178 8.41 -14.26 9.29
C HIS A 178 6.93 -14.66 9.39
N ASN A 179 6.55 -15.62 10.25
CA ASN A 179 5.14 -15.95 10.54
C ASN A 179 4.35 -14.79 11.19
N LEU A 180 5.02 -13.75 11.70
CA LEU A 180 4.33 -12.52 12.13
C LEU A 180 3.60 -11.83 10.97
N PHE A 181 3.77 -12.28 9.71
CA PHE A 181 2.95 -11.81 8.60
C PHE A 181 1.44 -11.95 8.88
N PHE A 182 0.98 -13.00 9.60
CA PHE A 182 -0.43 -13.11 9.98
C PHE A 182 -0.89 -11.91 10.82
N VAL A 183 -0.07 -11.54 11.82
CA VAL A 183 -0.33 -10.36 12.68
C VAL A 183 -0.28 -9.09 11.85
N PHE A 184 0.71 -8.95 10.96
CA PHE A 184 0.82 -7.81 10.04
C PHE A 184 -0.42 -7.63 9.18
N TYR A 185 -0.96 -8.69 8.55
CA TYR A 185 -2.17 -8.59 7.75
C TYR A 185 -3.40 -8.27 8.59
N MET A 186 -3.54 -8.84 9.79
CA MET A 186 -4.64 -8.48 10.70
C MET A 186 -4.60 -6.99 11.06
N LEU A 187 -3.42 -6.47 11.40
CA LEU A 187 -3.23 -5.06 11.70
C LEU A 187 -3.45 -4.17 10.46
N LEU A 188 -3.03 -4.60 9.28
CA LEU A 188 -3.22 -3.86 8.02
C LEU A 188 -4.71 -3.70 7.68
N MET A 189 -5.54 -4.72 7.93
CA MET A 189 -6.99 -4.61 7.75
C MET A 189 -7.63 -3.64 8.75
N LEU A 190 -7.15 -3.62 10.00
CA LEU A 190 -7.62 -2.67 11.03
C LEU A 190 -7.15 -1.24 10.76
N HIS A 191 -5.90 -1.07 10.34
CA HIS A 191 -5.30 0.20 9.99
C HIS A 191 -6.07 0.92 8.88
N ALA A 192 -6.49 0.16 7.86
CA ALA A 192 -7.29 0.69 6.76
C ALA A 192 -8.69 1.18 7.19
N ASN A 193 -9.30 0.60 8.21
CA ASN A 193 -10.61 1.00 8.71
C ASN A 193 -10.61 2.30 9.51
N GLY A 194 -9.44 2.67 10.06
CA GLY A 194 -9.34 3.79 10.98
C GLY A 194 -9.38 5.16 10.29
N ILE A 195 -9.31 5.23 8.96
CA ILE A 195 -9.31 6.51 8.26
C ILE A 195 -10.58 6.72 7.44
N LYS A 196 -11.55 7.38 8.08
CA LYS A 196 -12.72 7.96 7.42
C LYS A 196 -12.29 9.25 6.76
N PHE A 197 -11.94 9.20 5.47
CA PHE A 197 -11.70 10.42 4.72
C PHE A 197 -13.00 10.96 4.21
N LEU A 198 -13.32 12.11 4.76
CA LEU A 198 -14.34 13.05 4.37
C LEU A 198 -14.01 13.59 2.96
N THR A 199 -14.62 13.02 1.92
CA THR A 199 -14.67 13.59 0.57
C THR A 199 -15.91 14.45 0.44
N GLU A 200 -15.82 15.54 -0.31
CA GLU A 200 -17.01 16.31 -0.67
C GLU A 200 -18.00 15.38 -1.41
N ASP A 201 -19.24 15.31 -0.94
CA ASP A 201 -20.35 14.78 -1.74
C ASP A 201 -20.37 15.55 -3.06
N GLU A 202 -20.69 14.89 -4.17
CA GLU A 202 -20.89 15.53 -5.47
C GLU A 202 -22.00 16.60 -5.37
N ALA A 203 -21.63 17.80 -4.96
CA ALA A 203 -22.53 18.94 -4.79
C ALA A 203 -21.85 20.27 -5.15
N CYS A 204 -20.91 20.26 -6.10
CA CYS A 204 -20.74 21.44 -6.95
C CYS A 204 -20.90 21.00 -8.41
N ASP A 205 -22.16 20.79 -8.82
CA ASP A 205 -22.63 21.01 -10.20
C ASP A 205 -22.57 22.53 -10.53
N CYS A 206 -21.44 23.15 -10.21
CA CYS A 206 -21.13 24.56 -10.46
C CYS A 206 -20.37 24.75 -11.78
N PHE A 207 -20.14 23.67 -12.52
CA PHE A 207 -19.69 23.74 -13.90
C PHE A 207 -20.89 23.51 -14.81
N LEU A 208 -21.48 24.62 -15.27
CA LEU A 208 -22.54 24.71 -16.30
C LEU A 208 -23.99 24.65 -15.79
N LYS A 209 -24.41 25.64 -15.00
CA LYS A 209 -25.71 26.26 -15.26
C LYS A 209 -25.48 27.66 -15.79
N SER A 210 -25.35 27.76 -17.12
CA SER A 210 -25.73 28.98 -17.81
C SER A 210 -27.16 29.30 -17.37
N SER A 211 -27.37 30.52 -16.87
CA SER A 211 -28.70 31.09 -16.70
C SER A 211 -29.52 30.83 -17.98
N PRO A 212 -30.78 30.37 -17.88
CA PRO A 212 -31.62 30.20 -19.06
C PRO A 212 -32.08 31.60 -19.47
N ASN A 213 -31.21 32.34 -20.15
CA ASN A 213 -31.49 33.47 -21.04
C ASN A 213 -30.18 34.18 -21.36
N GLU A 214 -29.57 33.81 -22.49
CA GLU A 214 -29.17 34.73 -23.57
C GLU A 214 -28.15 34.02 -24.47
N ASP A 215 -28.60 33.67 -25.67
CA ASP A 215 -27.75 33.33 -26.81
C ASP A 215 -26.86 34.54 -27.14
N LYS A 216 -25.56 34.47 -26.83
CA LYS A 216 -24.55 35.24 -27.56
C LYS A 216 -23.18 34.56 -27.48
N LEU A 217 -22.89 33.86 -28.57
CA LEU A 217 -21.58 33.50 -29.09
C LEU A 217 -20.53 34.60 -28.80
N PHE A 218 -19.52 34.33 -27.98
CA PHE A 218 -18.29 35.13 -27.97
C PHE A 218 -17.06 34.26 -27.77
N ASN A 219 -16.29 34.11 -28.85
CA ASN A 219 -14.92 33.60 -28.85
C ASN A 219 -14.05 34.47 -27.94
N LEU A 220 -13.30 33.88 -27.01
CA LEU A 220 -12.27 34.59 -26.26
C LEU A 220 -10.91 33.90 -26.40
N THR A 221 -10.06 34.55 -27.20
CA THR A 221 -8.61 34.39 -27.27
C THR A 221 -7.96 34.78 -25.95
N VAL A 222 -7.03 33.93 -25.49
CA VAL A 222 -6.21 34.09 -24.28
C VAL A 222 -5.12 35.17 -24.50
N PRO A 223 -5.00 36.21 -23.66
CA PRO A 223 -3.84 37.08 -23.68
C PRO A 223 -2.70 36.52 -22.82
N LYS A 224 -1.50 36.43 -23.42
CA LYS A 224 -0.20 36.28 -22.75
C LYS A 224 0.19 37.62 -22.12
N ALA A 225 0.28 37.69 -20.80
CA ALA A 225 1.12 38.68 -20.11
C ALA A 225 1.31 38.24 -18.65
N PHE A 226 2.39 37.50 -18.39
CA PHE A 226 2.97 37.39 -17.05
C PHE A 226 4.48 37.46 -17.23
N GLU A 227 5.01 38.67 -17.22
CA GLU A 227 6.44 38.91 -17.07
C GLU A 227 6.64 40.32 -16.50
N GLU A 228 7.57 40.41 -15.55
CA GLU A 228 8.14 41.61 -14.91
C GLU A 228 7.33 42.24 -13.76
N LEU A 229 7.87 42.70 -12.63
CA LEU A 229 9.16 42.63 -11.91
C LEU A 229 8.90 43.49 -10.64
N PHE A 230 9.30 43.06 -9.44
CA PHE A 230 9.25 43.90 -8.21
C PHE A 230 10.30 45.05 -8.28
N PRO A 231 9.98 46.28 -7.83
CA PRO A 231 10.64 46.86 -6.63
C PRO A 231 9.69 47.74 -5.79
N ASP A 232 9.68 47.73 -4.45
CA ASP A 232 10.60 48.30 -3.43
C ASP A 232 9.95 49.51 -2.72
N TYR A 233 10.24 49.64 -1.43
CA TYR A 233 9.48 50.33 -0.38
C TYR A 233 9.95 51.78 -0.18
N THR A 234 9.04 52.76 -0.14
CA THR A 234 9.30 54.06 0.53
C THR A 234 8.03 54.65 1.15
N THR A 235 8.17 54.99 2.44
CA THR A 235 7.25 55.73 3.33
C THR A 235 7.25 57.23 3.04
N GLU A 236 6.07 57.88 2.95
CA GLU A 236 5.84 59.31 3.26
C GLU A 236 4.38 59.56 3.73
N PRO A 237 4.11 60.62 4.52
CA PRO A 237 2.89 60.75 5.34
C PRO A 237 1.73 61.53 4.67
N PHE A 238 0.52 61.32 5.21
CA PHE A 238 -0.79 61.84 4.78
C PHE A 238 -0.89 63.38 4.69
N PRO A 239 -1.79 63.87 3.81
CA PRO A 239 -2.77 64.87 4.21
C PRO A 239 -4.23 64.46 3.92
N GLU A 240 -5.09 64.91 4.83
CA GLU A 240 -6.55 64.81 4.84
C GLU A 240 -7.23 65.48 3.63
N ASP A 241 -8.46 65.04 3.37
CA ASP A 241 -9.49 65.63 2.50
C ASP A 241 -9.44 65.33 0.99
N LEU A 242 -10.02 64.20 0.57
CA LEU A 242 -10.66 64.04 -0.76
C LEU A 242 -11.82 63.02 -0.69
N PRO A 243 -12.92 63.22 -1.45
CA PRO A 243 -14.20 62.58 -1.21
C PRO A 243 -14.21 61.09 -1.61
N VAL A 244 -14.95 60.30 -0.82
CA VAL A 244 -15.21 58.86 -1.01
C VAL A 244 -15.69 58.60 -2.45
N PRO A 245 -14.93 57.85 -3.28
CA PRO A 245 -15.46 57.33 -4.52
C PRO A 245 -16.35 56.11 -4.21
N GLU A 246 -17.54 56.08 -4.81
CA GLU A 246 -18.45 54.93 -4.80
C GLU A 246 -17.70 53.63 -5.12
N PRO A 247 -18.04 52.49 -4.49
CA PRO A 247 -17.34 51.24 -4.74
C PRO A 247 -17.59 50.82 -6.18
N PHE A 248 -16.56 50.98 -7.01
CA PHE A 248 -16.48 50.37 -8.32
C PHE A 248 -16.67 48.87 -8.11
N VAL A 249 -17.83 48.36 -8.56
CA VAL A 249 -18.18 46.94 -8.51
C VAL A 249 -17.22 46.20 -9.42
N GLN A 250 -16.08 45.82 -8.86
CA GLN A 250 -15.19 44.85 -9.46
C GLN A 250 -15.91 43.51 -9.31
N ASN A 251 -16.68 43.14 -10.34
CA ASN A 251 -17.20 41.78 -10.51
C ASN A 251 -16.02 40.83 -10.73
N SER A 252 -15.22 40.61 -9.68
CA SER A 252 -14.53 39.36 -9.50
C SER A 252 -15.60 38.29 -9.44
N PHE A 253 -15.59 37.37 -10.39
CA PHE A 253 -16.33 36.12 -10.31
C PHE A 253 -15.86 35.36 -9.06
N MET A 254 -16.37 35.74 -7.89
CA MET A 254 -16.26 34.96 -6.68
C MET A 254 -17.22 33.78 -6.88
N ARG A 255 -16.65 32.61 -7.18
CA ARG A 255 -17.38 31.36 -7.14
C ARG A 255 -17.66 31.06 -5.68
N VAL A 256 -18.79 31.53 -5.18
CA VAL A 256 -19.35 31.09 -3.91
C VAL A 256 -20.12 29.81 -4.22
N CYS A 257 -19.59 28.62 -3.86
CA CYS A 257 -20.48 27.46 -3.71
C CYS A 257 -21.40 27.84 -2.51
N SER A 258 -22.71 27.92 -2.75
CA SER A 258 -23.69 28.45 -1.78
C SER A 258 -24.07 27.44 -0.69
N GLU A 259 -23.64 26.18 -0.82
CA GLU A 259 -23.85 25.14 0.18
C GLU A 259 -22.53 24.78 0.85
N GLU A 260 -22.57 24.56 2.18
CA GLU A 260 -21.41 24.09 2.94
C GLU A 260 -20.97 22.70 2.42
N PRO A 261 -19.65 22.47 2.26
CA PRO A 261 -19.16 21.20 1.73
C PRO A 261 -19.53 20.05 2.66
N LYS A 262 -20.31 19.09 2.14
CA LYS A 262 -20.69 17.88 2.89
C LYS A 262 -19.61 16.84 2.72
N PHE A 263 -19.14 16.34 3.84
CA PHE A 263 -18.03 15.43 3.90
C PHE A 263 -18.49 14.00 4.19
N GLN A 264 -18.24 13.05 3.29
CA GLN A 264 -18.55 11.63 3.47
C GLN A 264 -17.31 10.77 3.60
N SER A 265 -17.37 9.76 4.48
CA SER A 265 -16.28 8.80 4.63
C SER A 265 -16.26 7.79 3.47
N HIS A 266 -15.22 7.84 2.62
CA HIS A 266 -15.05 6.81 1.59
C HIS A 266 -14.62 5.46 2.19
N PHE A 267 -15.12 4.36 1.62
CA PHE A 267 -14.78 3.00 2.06
C PHE A 267 -13.28 2.69 1.80
N PRO A 268 -12.59 1.98 2.72
CA PRO A 268 -11.17 1.68 2.56
C PRO A 268 -10.90 0.70 1.41
N GLU A 269 -10.28 1.19 0.34
CA GLU A 269 -9.92 0.38 -0.84
C GLU A 269 -9.08 -0.86 -0.49
N THR A 270 -8.24 -0.75 0.55
CA THR A 270 -7.33 -1.80 1.04
C THR A 270 -8.01 -3.15 1.23
N TRP A 271 -9.29 -3.18 1.63
CA TRP A 271 -10.05 -4.42 1.79
C TRP A 271 -10.19 -5.21 0.49
N PHE A 272 -10.45 -4.53 -0.62
CA PHE A 272 -10.57 -5.17 -1.93
C PHE A 272 -9.23 -5.71 -2.41
N TRP A 273 -8.14 -4.97 -2.17
CA TRP A 273 -6.79 -5.39 -2.56
C TRP A 273 -6.31 -6.63 -1.80
N ILE A 274 -6.67 -6.76 -0.52
CA ILE A 274 -6.08 -7.76 0.37
C ILE A 274 -6.94 -9.02 0.56
N SER A 275 -8.27 -8.88 0.61
CA SER A 275 -9.16 -10.00 0.94
C SER A 275 -9.04 -11.18 -0.04
N GLY A 276 -9.01 -10.91 -1.34
CA GLY A 276 -8.84 -11.92 -2.40
C GLY A 276 -7.57 -12.77 -2.28
N PRO A 277 -6.37 -12.19 -2.34
CA PRO A 277 -5.11 -12.95 -2.23
C PRO A 277 -4.93 -13.61 -0.86
N LEU A 278 -5.43 -13.00 0.23
CA LEU A 278 -5.38 -13.60 1.56
C LEU A 278 -6.24 -14.86 1.64
N CYS A 279 -7.48 -14.80 1.12
CA CYS A 279 -8.37 -15.96 1.03
C CYS A 279 -7.73 -17.08 0.19
N LEU A 280 -7.19 -16.73 -0.98
CA LEU A 280 -6.49 -17.67 -1.85
C LEU A 280 -5.31 -18.35 -1.15
N TYR A 281 -4.50 -17.59 -0.40
CA TYR A 281 -3.40 -18.12 0.38
C TYR A 281 -3.88 -19.06 1.48
N CYS A 282 -4.94 -18.70 2.22
CA CYS A 282 -5.52 -19.54 3.27
C CYS A 282 -6.05 -20.87 2.71
N VAL A 283 -6.77 -20.84 1.58
CA VAL A 283 -7.28 -22.05 0.92
C VAL A 283 -6.11 -22.96 0.47
N GLU A 284 -5.08 -22.38 -0.14
CA GLU A 284 -3.91 -23.14 -0.59
C GLU A 284 -3.11 -23.72 0.59
N ARG A 285 -3.00 -22.99 1.70
CA ARG A 285 -2.38 -23.45 2.95
C ARG A 285 -3.17 -24.61 3.56
N LEU A 286 -4.50 -24.50 3.63
CA LEU A 286 -5.39 -25.56 4.12
C LEU A 286 -5.28 -26.82 3.25
N TYR A 287 -5.28 -26.66 1.93
CA TYR A 287 -5.09 -27.78 1.00
C TYR A 287 -3.75 -28.49 1.23
N ARG A 288 -2.65 -27.74 1.42
CA ARG A 288 -1.34 -28.33 1.75
C ARG A 288 -1.35 -29.10 3.07
N TYR A 289 -2.00 -28.54 4.10
CA TYR A 289 -2.13 -29.18 5.41
C TYR A 289 -2.90 -30.51 5.34
N ILE A 290 -4.03 -30.53 4.63
CA ILE A 290 -4.81 -31.77 4.41
C ILE A 290 -3.97 -32.81 3.67
N ARG A 291 -3.18 -32.40 2.66
CA ARG A 291 -2.33 -33.29 1.87
C ARG A 291 -1.11 -33.82 2.63
N SER A 292 -0.53 -33.04 3.55
CA SER A 292 0.68 -33.41 4.30
C SER A 292 0.40 -34.44 5.40
N ASN A 293 -0.82 -34.53 5.91
CA ASN A 293 -1.19 -35.41 7.01
C ASN A 293 -1.30 -36.90 6.63
N LYS A 294 -0.90 -37.30 5.42
CA LYS A 294 -0.85 -38.70 5.02
C LYS A 294 0.43 -39.35 5.56
N PRO A 295 0.34 -40.35 6.45
CA PRO A 295 1.51 -41.03 6.99
C PRO A 295 2.28 -41.76 5.88
N VAL A 296 3.60 -41.87 6.07
CA VAL A 296 4.51 -42.59 5.18
C VAL A 296 5.34 -43.54 6.04
N THR A 297 5.41 -44.81 5.63
CA THR A 297 6.15 -45.83 6.38
C THR A 297 7.58 -45.91 5.86
N ILE A 298 8.56 -45.76 6.74
CA ILE A 298 9.98 -45.94 6.40
C ILE A 298 10.26 -47.45 6.38
N THR A 299 10.71 -47.97 5.24
CA THR A 299 10.98 -49.41 5.06
C THR A 299 12.43 -49.77 5.35
N SER A 300 13.38 -48.89 5.01
CA SER A 300 14.80 -49.09 5.33
C SER A 300 15.55 -47.76 5.31
N VAL A 301 16.64 -47.71 6.08
CA VAL A 301 17.61 -46.61 6.11
C VAL A 301 18.98 -47.21 5.90
N ILE A 302 19.66 -46.82 4.81
CA ILE A 302 20.97 -47.34 4.42
C ILE A 302 21.97 -46.18 4.47
N SER A 303 23.08 -46.39 5.16
CA SER A 303 24.18 -45.43 5.21
C SER A 303 25.20 -45.76 4.13
N HIS A 304 25.53 -44.79 3.29
CA HIS A 304 26.51 -44.91 2.21
C HIS A 304 27.84 -44.23 2.60
N PRO A 305 28.98 -44.72 2.10
CA PRO A 305 30.25 -44.00 2.25
C PRO A 305 30.14 -42.61 1.62
N SER A 306 30.74 -41.59 2.25
CA SER A 306 30.63 -40.15 1.91
C SER A 306 29.47 -39.37 2.56
N ASN A 307 28.99 -39.78 3.74
CA ASN A 307 27.94 -39.07 4.50
C ASN A 307 26.62 -38.92 3.73
N VAL A 308 26.22 -39.95 2.97
CA VAL A 308 24.94 -39.99 2.26
C VAL A 308 24.03 -41.03 2.93
N LEU A 309 22.78 -40.65 3.15
CA LEU A 309 21.74 -41.53 3.69
C LEU A 309 20.70 -41.82 2.61
N GLU A 310 20.46 -43.11 2.35
CA GLU A 310 19.35 -43.57 1.53
C GLU A 310 18.19 -43.96 2.45
N VAL A 311 17.05 -43.29 2.30
CA VAL A 311 15.84 -43.56 3.08
C VAL A 311 14.77 -44.08 2.14
N ARG A 312 14.41 -45.36 2.28
CA ARG A 312 13.33 -45.98 1.51
C ARG A 312 12.01 -45.81 2.25
N MET A 313 11.00 -45.37 1.51
CA MET A 313 9.69 -45.00 2.04
C MET A 313 8.60 -45.64 1.19
N MET A 314 7.54 -46.12 1.85
CA MET A 314 6.35 -46.66 1.21
C MET A 314 5.15 -45.77 1.53
N LYS A 315 4.40 -45.43 0.47
CA LYS A 315 3.23 -44.57 0.54
C LYS A 315 2.10 -45.17 -0.31
N ASP A 316 0.92 -45.22 0.28
CA ASP A 316 -0.28 -45.74 -0.38
C ASP A 316 -0.67 -44.84 -1.56
N ASP A 317 -1.12 -45.47 -2.66
CA ASP A 317 -1.54 -44.83 -3.91
C ASP A 317 -0.52 -43.82 -4.48
N PHE A 318 0.76 -44.15 -4.41
CA PHE A 318 1.84 -43.30 -4.93
C PHE A 318 2.67 -44.01 -6.01
N GLU A 319 2.54 -43.54 -7.24
CA GLU A 319 3.42 -43.93 -8.35
C GLU A 319 4.46 -42.82 -8.60
N ALA A 320 5.74 -43.14 -8.39
CA ALA A 320 6.84 -42.24 -8.69
C ALA A 320 7.06 -42.13 -10.20
N ARG A 321 7.40 -40.93 -10.70
CA ARG A 321 7.88 -40.72 -12.08
C ARG A 321 9.29 -40.13 -12.08
N PRO A 322 10.14 -40.47 -13.07
CA PRO A 322 11.50 -39.94 -13.14
C PRO A 322 11.53 -38.40 -13.15
N GLY A 323 12.46 -37.81 -12.39
CA GLY A 323 12.64 -36.36 -12.29
C GLY A 323 11.66 -35.63 -11.36
N GLN A 324 10.81 -36.36 -10.62
CA GLN A 324 10.00 -35.78 -9.55
C GLN A 324 10.82 -35.59 -8.26
N TYR A 325 10.38 -34.65 -7.43
CA TYR A 325 10.92 -34.43 -6.09
C TYR A 325 9.80 -34.50 -5.07
N VAL A 326 10.13 -34.93 -3.86
CA VAL A 326 9.25 -34.94 -2.69
C VAL A 326 9.70 -33.89 -1.69
N ILE A 327 8.79 -33.52 -0.80
CA ILE A 327 9.10 -32.63 0.31
C ILE A 327 8.90 -33.44 1.59
N LEU A 328 9.95 -33.56 2.40
CA LEU A 328 9.95 -34.31 3.64
C LEU A 328 9.88 -33.36 4.83
N HIS A 329 9.00 -33.66 5.78
CA HIS A 329 8.89 -32.99 7.07
C HIS A 329 9.32 -33.98 8.15
N CYS A 330 10.37 -33.66 8.90
CA CYS A 330 10.90 -34.51 9.96
C CYS A 330 10.87 -33.76 11.29
N PRO A 331 9.81 -33.95 12.11
CA PRO A 331 9.62 -33.17 13.34
C PRO A 331 10.76 -33.27 14.35
N ARG A 332 11.57 -34.35 14.29
CA ARG A 332 12.72 -34.58 15.17
C ARG A 332 13.96 -33.76 14.81
N VAL A 333 14.08 -33.32 13.55
CA VAL A 333 15.19 -32.49 13.07
C VAL A 333 14.76 -31.04 13.02
N SER A 334 13.56 -30.78 12.49
CA SER A 334 12.91 -29.49 12.58
C SER A 334 11.40 -29.71 12.62
N ALA A 335 10.76 -29.20 13.66
CA ALA A 335 9.32 -29.32 13.86
C ALA A 335 8.52 -28.69 12.71
N LEU A 336 9.13 -27.83 11.90
CA LEU A 336 8.42 -26.90 11.00
C LEU A 336 9.06 -26.81 9.60
N GLU A 337 10.25 -27.38 9.38
CA GLU A 337 10.90 -27.37 8.08
C GLU A 337 10.54 -28.56 7.21
N SER A 338 10.45 -28.25 5.93
CA SER A 338 10.05 -29.17 4.87
C SER A 338 11.09 -29.06 3.77
N HIS A 339 11.92 -30.09 3.63
CA HIS A 339 13.06 -30.08 2.73
C HIS A 339 12.74 -30.83 1.44
N PRO A 340 13.02 -30.24 0.26
CA PRO A 340 12.83 -30.91 -1.01
C PRO A 340 13.99 -31.90 -1.27
N PHE A 341 13.63 -33.12 -1.67
CA PHE A 341 14.57 -34.17 -2.09
C PHE A 341 14.11 -34.77 -3.42
N THR A 342 15.02 -34.97 -4.36
CA THR A 342 14.71 -35.66 -5.62
C THR A 342 14.46 -37.13 -5.35
N LEU A 343 13.45 -37.71 -6.01
CA LEU A 343 13.19 -39.15 -5.94
C LEU A 343 14.25 -39.91 -6.73
N THR A 344 14.99 -40.76 -6.03
CA THR A 344 15.85 -41.79 -6.61
C THR A 344 15.02 -43.07 -6.71
N MET A 345 14.85 -43.58 -7.94
CA MET A 345 14.09 -44.80 -8.24
C MET A 345 14.92 -46.05 -8.07
#